data_AF-A0A7G8A8X9-F1
#
_entry.id   AF-A0A7G8A8X9-F1
#
_cell.length_a   1.000
_cell.length_b   1.000
_cell.length_c   1.000
_cell.angle_alpha   90.00
_cell.angle_beta   90.00
_cell.angle_gamma   90.00
#
_symmetry.space_group_name_H-M   'P 1'
#
loop_
_entity.id
_entity.type
_entity.pdbx_description
1 polymer ?
#
loop_
_entity_poly.entity_id
_entity_poly.type
_entity_poly.pdbx_seq_one_letter_code
_entity_poly.pdbx_strand_id
1 'polypeptide(L)'
;MDSFQITTSPLLRQFATRLDPQTIQVTTKLGVATIIRADFDPVSFPADEDLQEDFLRDLINRANPGALELLNQSLGKCLGDQAKAIRQVLGSGTSETGRD
;
A
#
# COMPACT_ATOMS: atom_id res chain seq x y z
N MET A 1 -9.91 11.87 -5.35
CA MET A 1 -9.61 10.94 -4.25
C MET A 1 -9.15 9.67 -4.93
N ASP A 2 -7.85 9.46 -4.98
CA ASP A 2 -7.25 8.49 -5.88
C ASP A 2 -7.07 7.17 -5.14
N SER A 3 -7.52 6.08 -5.76
CA SER A 3 -7.37 4.75 -5.18
C SER A 3 -6.94 3.76 -6.24
N PHE A 4 -6.16 2.77 -5.83
CA PHE A 4 -5.73 1.70 -6.68
C PHE A 4 -5.87 0.36 -5.94
N GLN A 5 -6.36 -0.65 -6.65
CA GLN A 5 -6.55 -1.99 -6.11
C GLN A 5 -5.79 -3.00 -6.96
N ILE A 6 -5.08 -3.91 -6.31
CA ILE A 6 -4.48 -5.09 -6.95
C ILE A 6 -5.06 -6.35 -6.33
N THR A 7 -5.52 -7.27 -7.17
CA THR A 7 -5.92 -8.62 -6.76
C THR A 7 -4.69 -9.52 -6.75
N THR A 8 -4.11 -9.72 -5.57
CA THR A 8 -2.95 -10.60 -5.36
C THR A 8 -3.31 -12.08 -5.55
N SER A 9 -4.48 -12.50 -5.08
CA SER A 9 -5.01 -13.86 -5.22
C SER A 9 -6.55 -13.84 -5.15
N PRO A 10 -7.26 -14.96 -5.37
CA PRO A 10 -8.72 -14.98 -5.29
C PRO A 10 -9.28 -14.41 -3.97
N LEU A 11 -8.57 -14.59 -2.87
CA LEU A 11 -8.96 -14.09 -1.55
C LEU A 11 -8.14 -12.87 -1.10
N LEU A 12 -6.98 -12.59 -1.69
CA LEU A 12 -6.11 -11.49 -1.25
C LEU A 12 -6.16 -10.30 -2.19
N ARG A 13 -6.44 -9.13 -1.62
CA ARG A 13 -6.47 -7.85 -2.35
C ARG A 13 -5.71 -6.78 -1.58
N GLN A 14 -4.90 -6.01 -2.30
CA GLN A 14 -4.20 -4.83 -1.80
C GLN A 14 -4.91 -3.59 -2.30
N PHE A 15 -5.00 -2.58 -1.44
CA PHE A 15 -5.60 -1.29 -1.74
C PHE A 15 -4.65 -0.19 -1.29
N ALA A 16 -4.48 0.83 -2.12
CA ALA A 16 -3.92 2.10 -1.71
C ALA A 16 -4.96 3.19 -1.99
N THR A 17 -5.08 4.17 -1.10
CA THR A 17 -6.02 5.29 -1.26
C THR A 17 -5.39 6.55 -0.72
N ARG A 18 -5.39 7.63 -1.50
CA ARG A 18 -5.03 8.97 -1.03
C ARG A 18 -6.25 9.57 -0.33
N LEU A 19 -6.18 9.68 0.99
CA LEU A 19 -7.25 10.27 1.80
C LEU A 19 -7.23 11.80 1.69
N ASP A 20 -6.03 12.37 1.75
CA ASP A 20 -5.73 13.79 1.61
C ASP A 20 -4.27 13.96 1.07
N PRO A 21 -3.77 15.18 0.81
CA PRO A 21 -2.43 15.37 0.28
C PRO A 21 -1.27 14.86 1.14
N GLN A 22 -1.50 14.62 2.44
CA GLN A 22 -0.50 14.18 3.42
C GLN A 22 -0.76 12.77 3.94
N THR A 23 -1.78 12.07 3.43
CA THR A 23 -2.16 10.76 3.97
C THR A 23 -2.48 9.76 2.86
N ILE A 24 -1.72 8.67 2.82
CA ILE A 24 -2.04 7.46 2.06
C ILE A 24 -2.46 6.38 3.05
N GLN A 25 -3.64 5.80 2.82
CA GLN A 25 -4.08 4.59 3.48
C GLN A 25 -3.78 3.37 2.61
N VAL A 26 -3.18 2.36 3.22
CA VAL A 26 -3.03 1.03 2.62
C VAL A 26 -3.93 0.05 3.35
N THR A 27 -4.50 -0.89 2.60
CA THR A 27 -5.38 -1.92 3.18
C THR A 27 -5.16 -3.24 2.48
N THR A 28 -4.97 -4.30 3.26
CA THR A 28 -5.01 -5.69 2.77
C THR A 28 -6.30 -6.35 3.20
N LYS A 29 -7.02 -6.94 2.24
CA LYS A 29 -8.22 -7.74 2.50
C LYS A 29 -7.96 -9.23 2.25
N LEU A 30 -8.46 -10.05 3.17
CA LEU A 30 -8.59 -11.50 3.03
C LEU A 30 -10.08 -11.84 2.94
N GLY A 31 -10.56 -12.15 1.73
CA GLY A 31 -11.98 -12.26 1.41
C GLY A 31 -12.69 -10.93 1.62
N VAL A 32 -13.62 -10.90 2.58
CA VAL A 32 -14.35 -9.68 2.98
C VAL A 32 -13.71 -8.98 4.17
N ALA A 33 -12.80 -9.63 4.88
CA ALA A 33 -12.17 -9.10 6.09
C ALA A 33 -10.98 -8.21 5.74
N THR A 34 -10.88 -7.05 6.38
CA THR A 34 -9.66 -6.24 6.40
C THR A 34 -8.74 -6.77 7.49
N ILE A 35 -7.55 -7.22 7.10
CA ILE A 35 -6.55 -7.77 8.04
C ILE A 35 -5.38 -6.82 8.28
N ILE A 36 -5.17 -5.85 7.37
CA ILE A 36 -4.19 -4.78 7.52
C ILE A 36 -4.87 -3.48 7.13
N ARG A 37 -4.73 -2.46 7.97
CA ARG A 37 -4.99 -1.06 7.63
C ARG A 37 -3.90 -0.19 8.24
N ALA A 38 -3.18 0.56 7.42
CA ALA A 38 -2.13 1.45 7.90
C ALA A 38 -2.13 2.75 7.09
N ASP A 39 -1.80 3.84 7.75
CA ASP A 39 -1.72 5.17 7.15
C ASP A 39 -0.29 5.68 7.26
N PHE A 40 0.17 6.41 6.24
CA PHE A 40 1.49 7.03 6.24
C PHE A 40 1.50 8.31 5.40
N ASP A 41 2.49 9.17 5.66
CA ASP A 41 2.74 10.37 4.86
C ASP A 41 3.40 10.01 3.53
N PRO A 42 2.85 10.40 2.35
CA PRO A 42 3.45 10.18 1.04
C PRO A 42 4.96 10.42 0.96
N VAL A 43 5.49 11.45 1.65
CA VAL A 43 6.92 11.80 1.59
C VAL A 43 7.82 10.78 2.29
N SER A 44 7.23 9.93 3.14
CA SER A 44 7.94 8.85 3.84
C SER A 44 8.09 7.59 3.00
N PHE A 45 7.36 7.46 1.89
CA PHE A 45 7.46 6.28 1.02
C PHE A 45 8.73 6.36 0.18
N PRO A 46 9.63 5.37 0.29
CA PRO A 46 10.92 5.45 -0.39
C PRO A 46 10.74 5.37 -1.92
N ALA A 47 11.46 6.22 -2.64
CA ALA A 47 11.48 6.19 -4.11
C ALA A 47 12.19 4.93 -4.65
N ASP A 48 13.16 4.41 -3.89
CA ASP A 48 13.87 3.17 -4.20
C ASP A 48 12.94 1.95 -4.00
N GLU A 49 12.69 1.19 -5.06
CA GLU A 49 11.80 0.02 -5.01
C GLU A 49 12.32 -1.07 -4.07
N ASP A 50 13.64 -1.20 -3.92
CA ASP A 50 14.25 -2.21 -3.05
C ASP A 50 13.97 -1.93 -1.56
N LEU A 51 13.70 -0.67 -1.20
CA LEU A 51 13.38 -0.25 0.17
C LEU A 51 11.88 -0.24 0.48
N GLN A 52 11.02 -0.33 -0.53
CA GLN A 52 9.57 -0.19 -0.36
C GLN A 52 8.95 -1.37 0.40
N GLU A 53 9.45 -2.59 0.17
CA GLU A 53 8.95 -3.75 0.91
C GLU A 53 9.29 -3.69 2.40
N ASP A 54 10.51 -3.26 2.73
CA ASP A 54 10.94 -3.09 4.12
C ASP A 54 10.17 -1.97 4.82
N PHE A 55 9.97 -0.84 4.13
CA PHE A 55 9.09 0.23 4.62
C PHE A 55 7.69 -0.29 4.93
N LEU A 56 7.10 -1.10 4.04
CA LEU A 56 5.76 -1.65 4.25
C LEU A 56 5.72 -2.66 5.39
N ARG A 57 6.75 -3.50 5.55
CA ARG A 57 6.85 -4.40 6.70
C ARG A 57 6.85 -3.63 8.01
N ASP A 58 7.68 -2.60 8.12
CA ASP A 58 7.78 -1.78 9.33
C ASP A 58 6.51 -0.96 9.59
N LEU A 59 5.89 -0.43 8.54
CA LEU A 59 4.61 0.25 8.65
C LEU A 59 3.52 -0.70 9.18
N ILE A 60 3.39 -1.88 8.57
CA ILE A 60 2.36 -2.85 8.94
C ILE A 60 2.61 -3.40 10.34
N ASN A 61 3.85 -3.73 10.71
CA ASN A 61 4.19 -4.20 12.06
C ASN A 61 3.85 -3.19 13.14
N ARG A 62 4.03 -1.89 12.88
CA ARG A 62 3.66 -0.83 13.82
C ARG A 62 2.15 -0.61 13.92
N ALA A 63 1.45 -0.62 12.79
CA ALA A 63 0.02 -0.32 12.74
C ALA A 63 -0.88 -1.53 13.09
N ASN A 64 -0.44 -2.73 12.74
CA ASN A 64 -1.18 -3.98 12.89
C ASN A 64 -0.23 -5.10 13.36
N PRO A 65 0.20 -5.09 14.64
CA PRO A 65 1.08 -6.12 15.18
C PRO A 65 0.47 -7.52 14.98
N GLY A 66 1.22 -8.47 14.43
CA GLY A 66 0.74 -9.83 14.20
C GLY A 66 0.05 -10.05 12.84
N ALA A 67 -0.10 -9.02 12.01
CA ALA A 67 -0.82 -9.14 10.74
C ALA A 67 0.02 -9.76 9.61
N LEU A 68 1.36 -9.67 9.67
CA LEU A 68 2.23 -10.25 8.66
C LEU A 68 2.19 -11.79 8.71
N GLU A 69 2.02 -12.36 9.91
CA GLU A 69 1.88 -13.79 10.14
C GLU A 69 0.64 -14.37 9.46
N LEU A 70 -0.43 -13.56 9.31
CA LEU A 70 -1.66 -13.94 8.61
C LEU A 70 -1.45 -14.07 7.10
N LEU A 71 -0.48 -13.34 6.54
CA LEU A 71 -0.17 -13.38 5.11
C LEU A 71 0.73 -14.57 4.74
N ASN A 72 1.47 -15.11 5.70
CA ASN A 72 2.31 -16.31 5.57
C ASN A 72 3.08 -16.35 4.24
N GLN A 73 2.91 -17.40 3.43
CA GLN A 73 3.58 -17.60 2.14
C GLN A 73 3.24 -16.53 1.08
N SER A 74 2.15 -15.78 1.27
CA SER A 74 1.74 -14.72 0.34
C SER A 74 2.32 -13.34 0.70
N LEU A 75 3.07 -13.23 1.80
CA LEU A 75 3.56 -11.94 2.30
C LEU A 75 4.33 -11.14 1.25
N GLY A 76 5.38 -11.71 0.65
CA GLY A 76 6.19 -10.99 -0.35
C GLY A 76 5.36 -10.50 -1.53
N LYS A 77 4.45 -11.34 -2.04
CA LYS A 77 3.54 -10.95 -3.13
C LYS A 77 2.59 -9.82 -2.71
N CYS A 78 2.06 -9.88 -1.48
CA CYS A 78 1.18 -8.83 -0.96
C CYS A 78 1.94 -7.51 -0.81
N LEU A 79 3.16 -7.52 -0.28
CA LEU A 79 3.98 -6.32 -0.13
C LEU A 79 4.34 -5.71 -1.50
N GLY A 80 4.78 -6.53 -2.44
CA GLY A 80 5.09 -6.07 -3.80
C GLY A 80 3.87 -5.49 -4.54
N ASP A 81 2.70 -6.13 -4.41
CA ASP A 81 1.45 -5.60 -4.98
C ASP A 81 0.97 -4.33 -4.25
N GLN A 82 1.16 -4.25 -2.94
CA GLN A 82 0.82 -3.06 -2.15
C GLN A 82 1.71 -1.87 -2.53
N ALA A 83 3.01 -2.11 -2.72
CA ALA A 83 3.96 -1.10 -3.20
C ALA A 83 3.56 -0.59 -4.59
N LYS A 84 3.22 -1.49 -5.53
CA LYS A 84 2.71 -1.10 -6.85
C LYS A 84 1.44 -0.26 -6.75
N ALA A 85 0.48 -0.64 -5.89
CA ALA A 85 -0.74 0.12 -5.70
C ALA A 85 -0.45 1.55 -5.19
N ILE A 86 0.49 1.70 -4.25
CA ILE A 86 0.93 3.01 -3.76
C ILE A 86 1.54 3.83 -4.90
N ARG A 87 2.46 3.25 -5.69
CA ARG A 87 3.08 3.95 -6.83
C ARG A 87 2.04 4.44 -7.83
N GLN A 88 0.99 3.67 -8.10
CA GLN A 88 -0.11 4.09 -8.97
C GLN A 88 -0.89 5.28 -8.38
N VAL A 89 -1.21 5.24 -7.08
CA VAL A 89 -1.88 6.37 -6.41
C VAL A 89 -1.00 7.63 -6.40
N LEU A 90 0.30 7.48 -6.14
CA LEU A 90 1.24 8.60 -6.13
C LEU A 90 1.49 9.18 -7.53
N GLY A 91 1.60 8.32 -8.55
CA GLY A 91 1.80 8.74 -9.95
C GLY A 91 0.54 9.32 -10.60
N SER A 92 -0.65 8.89 -10.20
CA SER A 92 -1.92 9.44 -10.72
C SER A 92 -2.11 10.92 -10.35
N GLY A 93 -1.54 11.34 -9.22
CA GLY A 93 -1.58 12.74 -8.77
C GLY A 93 -0.59 13.69 -9.46
N THR A 94 0.29 13.19 -10.34
CA THR A 94 1.36 13.99 -10.97
C THR A 94 1.00 14.49 -12.38
N SER A 95 -0.25 14.33 -12.83
CA SER A 95 -0.67 14.73 -14.19
C SER A 95 -1.12 16.19 -14.35
N GLU A 96 -0.98 17.07 -13.34
CA GLU A 96 -1.52 18.44 -13.42
C GLU A 96 -0.51 19.58 -13.13
N THR A 97 0.79 19.42 -13.39
CA THR A 97 1.70 20.58 -13.34
C THR A 97 2.78 20.51 -14.41
N GLY A 98 2.42 20.95 -15.62
CA GLY A 98 3.33 20.99 -16.76
C GLY A 98 2.70 21.69 -17.96
N ARG A 99 2.21 22.92 -17.76
CA ARG A 99 1.89 23.83 -18.86
C ARG A 99 1.98 25.27 -18.39
N ASP A 100 3.18 25.83 -18.49
CA ASP A 100 3.42 27.24 -18.80
C ASP A 100 4.57 27.30 -19.81
#